data_AF-A0AAD1ALT5-F1
#
_entry.id   AF-A0AAD1ALT5-F1
#
_cell.length_a   1.000
_cell.length_b   1.000
_cell.length_c   1.000
_cell.angle_alpha   90.00
_cell.angle_beta   90.00
_cell.angle_gamma   90.00
#
_symmetry.space_group_name_H-M   'P 1'
#
loop_
_entity.id
_entity.type
_entity.pdbx_description
1 polymer ?
#
loop_
_entity_poly.entity_id
_entity_poly.type
_entity_poly.pdbx_seq_one_letter_code
_entity_poly.pdbx_strand_id
1 'polypeptide(L)'
;MDAVASPKTAPAPKANQLETLMANSRVTFEDKVIEKIAAICAQNVDGILGMDGSMMDNLTETFSSGENLTKGISAEVGEKQVAIDMDVFLEFDSNAQAIFKQLCDKISAQIERMTGLQLVELNMHVKDVLTKREWQKR
;
A
#
# COMPACT_ATOMS: atom_id res chain seq x y z
N MET A 1 -7.04 52.42 51.23
CA MET A 1 -5.72 51.85 51.54
C MET A 1 -5.96 50.45 52.10
N ASP A 2 -5.82 49.33 51.42
CA ASP A 2 -5.55 48.98 50.03
C ASP A 2 -6.18 47.59 49.84
N ALA A 3 -6.90 47.39 48.75
CA ALA A 3 -7.47 46.09 48.41
C ALA A 3 -6.32 45.17 47.99
N VAL A 4 -6.02 44.13 48.78
CA VAL A 4 -5.11 43.06 48.38
C VAL A 4 -5.83 42.22 47.33
N ALA A 5 -5.54 42.49 46.06
CA ALA A 5 -5.94 41.66 44.95
C ALA A 5 -5.14 40.34 45.00
N SER A 6 -5.84 39.23 45.18
CA SER A 6 -5.27 37.88 45.03
C SER A 6 -4.65 37.71 43.63
N PRO A 7 -3.52 37.00 43.50
CA PRO A 7 -2.90 36.79 42.21
C PRO A 7 -3.83 35.94 41.33
N LYS A 8 -4.32 36.55 40.26
CA LYS A 8 -4.98 35.88 39.14
C LYS A 8 -3.99 34.85 38.58
N THR A 9 -4.24 33.58 38.84
CA THR A 9 -3.44 32.47 38.30
C THR A 9 -3.41 32.62 36.77
N ALA A 10 -2.21 32.84 36.24
CA ALA A 10 -1.98 32.87 34.81
C ALA A 10 -2.37 31.50 34.22
N PRO A 11 -3.06 31.45 33.07
CA PRO A 11 -3.23 30.19 32.36
C PRO A 11 -1.85 29.64 32.01
N ALA A 12 -1.63 28.34 32.28
CA ALA A 12 -0.41 27.62 31.90
C ALA A 12 -0.07 27.88 30.42
N PRO A 13 1.22 27.91 30.04
CA PRO A 13 1.62 28.26 28.69
C PRO A 13 0.99 27.27 27.71
N LYS A 14 0.33 27.80 26.67
CA LYS A 14 -0.16 27.05 25.51
C LYS A 14 1.00 26.53 24.65
N ALA A 15 1.99 25.89 25.28
CA ALA A 15 3.11 25.28 24.60
C ALA A 15 2.59 24.02 23.87
N ASN A 16 2.32 24.23 22.59
CA ASN A 16 2.15 23.27 21.52
C ASN A 16 1.21 22.07 21.76
N GLN A 17 -0.10 22.36 21.82
CA GLN A 17 -1.16 21.35 21.86
C GLN A 17 -1.09 20.34 20.71
N LEU A 18 -0.58 20.73 19.53
CA LEU A 18 -0.40 19.81 18.40
C LEU A 18 0.70 18.79 18.67
N GLU A 19 1.86 19.20 19.17
CA GLU A 19 2.94 18.26 19.54
C GLU A 19 2.47 17.26 20.60
N THR A 20 1.71 17.74 21.60
CA THR A 20 1.13 16.87 22.64
C THR A 20 0.11 15.88 22.05
N LEU A 21 -0.71 16.33 21.09
CA LEU A 21 -1.66 15.47 20.40
C LEU A 21 -0.93 14.42 19.55
N MET A 22 0.09 14.81 18.78
CA MET A 22 0.89 13.93 17.93
C MET A 22 1.68 12.91 18.75
N ALA A 23 2.26 13.29 19.88
CA ALA A 23 3.01 12.39 20.76
C ALA A 23 2.14 11.26 21.34
N ASN A 24 0.84 11.50 21.48
CA ASN A 24 -0.13 10.54 22.05
C ASN A 24 -1.03 9.88 21.00
N SER A 25 -0.85 10.19 19.72
CA SER A 25 -1.68 9.67 18.62
C SER A 25 -0.83 8.82 17.67
N ARG A 26 -1.47 7.90 16.96
CA ARG A 26 -0.83 7.06 15.94
C ARG A 26 -1.75 6.93 14.72
N VAL A 27 -1.15 6.81 13.54
CA VAL A 27 -1.83 6.38 12.31
C VAL A 27 -1.53 4.89 12.10
N THR A 28 -2.56 4.11 11.80
CA THR A 28 -2.46 2.68 11.46
C THR A 28 -3.11 2.44 10.11
N PHE A 29 -2.69 1.38 9.43
CA PHE A 29 -3.19 1.04 8.10
C PHE A 29 -3.71 -0.39 8.10
N GLU A 30 -4.85 -0.60 7.45
CA GLU A 30 -5.36 -1.93 7.15
C GLU A 30 -4.51 -2.58 6.06
N ASP A 31 -4.35 -3.90 6.12
CA ASP A 31 -3.62 -4.69 5.12
C ASP A 31 -4.09 -4.38 3.69
N LYS A 32 -5.42 -4.26 3.51
CA LYS A 32 -6.06 -3.91 2.22
C LYS A 32 -5.58 -2.59 1.62
N VAL A 33 -5.15 -1.62 2.44
CA VAL A 33 -4.61 -0.35 1.95
C VAL A 33 -3.24 -0.58 1.31
N ILE A 34 -2.40 -1.39 1.94
CA ILE A 34 -1.08 -1.73 1.43
C ILE A 34 -1.20 -2.61 0.18
N GLU A 35 -2.07 -3.63 0.20
CA GLU A 35 -2.37 -4.45 -0.97
C GLU A 35 -2.79 -3.58 -2.17
N LYS A 36 -3.61 -2.56 -1.95
CA LYS A 36 -4.04 -1.63 -3.00
C LYS A 36 -2.89 -0.79 -3.55
N ILE A 37 -1.99 -0.31 -2.70
CA ILE A 37 -0.79 0.42 -3.14
C ILE A 37 0.08 -0.50 -4.01
N ALA A 38 0.32 -1.73 -3.56
CA ALA A 38 1.11 -2.72 -4.28
C ALA A 38 0.47 -3.08 -5.64
N ALA A 39 -0.85 -3.30 -5.67
CA ALA A 39 -1.59 -3.61 -6.90
C ALA A 39 -1.47 -2.49 -7.94
N ILE A 40 -1.59 -1.23 -7.51
CA ILE A 40 -1.45 -0.07 -8.40
C ILE A 40 0.00 0.05 -8.89
N CYS A 41 0.99 -0.22 -8.04
CA CYS A 41 2.39 -0.20 -8.45
C CYS A 41 2.69 -1.29 -9.48
N ALA A 42 2.22 -2.52 -9.23
CA ALA A 42 2.42 -3.67 -10.11
C ALA A 42 1.82 -3.45 -11.51
N GLN A 43 0.63 -2.86 -11.59
CA GLN A 43 -0.01 -2.49 -12.87
C GLN A 43 0.80 -1.49 -13.70
N ASN A 44 1.70 -0.72 -13.07
CA ASN A 44 2.54 0.25 -13.74
C ASN A 44 3.96 -0.30 -14.03
N VAL A 45 4.19 -1.60 -13.90
CA VAL A 45 5.47 -2.25 -14.25
C VAL A 45 5.30 -2.99 -15.58
N ASP A 46 6.10 -2.59 -16.57
CA ASP A 46 6.07 -3.20 -17.90
C ASP A 46 6.42 -4.69 -17.81
N GLY A 47 5.67 -5.52 -18.54
CA GLY A 47 5.84 -6.96 -18.57
C GLY A 47 5.10 -7.72 -17.47
N ILE A 48 4.41 -7.05 -16.55
CA ILE A 48 3.33 -7.65 -15.74
C ILE A 48 2.03 -7.54 -16.53
N LEU A 49 1.39 -8.67 -16.82
CA LEU A 49 0.09 -8.72 -17.49
C LEU A 49 -1.08 -8.51 -16.52
N GLY A 50 -0.92 -9.00 -15.29
CA GLY A 50 -1.94 -8.91 -14.25
C GLY A 50 -1.60 -9.78 -13.04
N MET A 51 -2.54 -9.83 -12.10
CA MET A 51 -2.44 -10.58 -10.83
C MET A 51 -3.60 -11.57 -10.72
N ASP A 52 -3.45 -12.60 -9.88
CA ASP A 52 -4.46 -13.66 -9.76
C ASP A 52 -5.80 -13.17 -9.20
N GLY A 53 -6.80 -12.99 -10.06
CA GLY A 53 -8.12 -12.47 -9.70
C GLY A 53 -8.32 -10.98 -9.95
N SER A 54 -7.32 -10.27 -10.51
CA SER A 54 -7.54 -8.95 -11.13
C SER A 54 -8.36 -9.15 -12.41
N MET A 55 -9.69 -9.12 -12.29
CA MET A 55 -10.61 -9.16 -13.42
C MET A 55 -10.37 -7.93 -14.32
N MET A 56 -9.52 -8.06 -15.34
CA MET A 56 -9.39 -7.03 -16.36
C MET A 56 -10.52 -7.14 -17.41
N ASP A 57 -11.15 -8.30 -17.61
CA ASP A 57 -11.93 -8.52 -18.85
C ASP A 57 -13.30 -9.23 -18.75
N ASN A 58 -13.99 -9.28 -17.60
CA ASN A 58 -15.40 -9.70 -17.60
C ASN A 58 -16.30 -8.77 -16.79
N LEU A 59 -16.66 -7.66 -17.43
CA LEU A 59 -17.88 -6.90 -17.15
C LEU A 59 -19.10 -7.74 -17.56
N THR A 60 -19.37 -8.82 -16.85
CA THR A 60 -20.62 -9.57 -16.98
C THR A 60 -21.26 -9.67 -15.60
N GLU A 61 -22.14 -8.70 -15.33
CA GLU A 61 -23.34 -8.88 -14.51
C GLU A 61 -23.19 -9.17 -13.01
N THR A 62 -22.11 -8.76 -12.33
CA THR A 62 -22.12 -8.76 -10.86
C THR A 62 -21.52 -7.48 -10.29
N PHE A 63 -22.43 -6.57 -9.92
CA PHE A 63 -22.18 -5.49 -8.96
C PHE A 63 -21.77 -6.08 -7.60
N SER A 64 -20.52 -6.52 -7.47
CA SER A 64 -19.88 -6.76 -6.18
C SER A 64 -18.67 -5.84 -6.09
N SER A 65 -18.96 -4.62 -5.64
CA SER A 65 -18.11 -3.74 -4.83
C SER A 65 -16.60 -4.01 -4.89
N GLY A 66 -15.82 -3.30 -5.72
CA GLY A 66 -14.40 -2.94 -5.50
C GLY A 66 -13.37 -3.97 -4.97
N GLU A 67 -13.71 -5.25 -4.86
CA GLU A 67 -13.01 -6.27 -4.05
C GLU A 67 -12.04 -7.11 -4.88
N ASN A 68 -12.00 -6.92 -6.20
CA ASN A 68 -11.22 -7.75 -7.11
C ASN A 68 -9.86 -7.15 -7.49
N LEU A 69 -9.52 -5.93 -7.03
CA LEU A 69 -8.25 -5.28 -7.42
C LEU A 69 -7.02 -5.86 -6.70
N THR A 70 -7.20 -6.40 -5.49
CA THR A 70 -6.10 -6.90 -4.66
C THR A 70 -6.01 -8.42 -4.62
N LYS A 71 -6.90 -9.14 -5.32
CA LYS A 71 -6.77 -10.59 -5.42
C LYS A 71 -5.43 -10.95 -6.05
N GLY A 72 -4.74 -11.91 -5.45
CA GLY A 72 -3.38 -12.29 -5.82
C GLY A 72 -2.30 -11.44 -5.13
N ILE A 73 -2.66 -10.54 -4.20
CA ILE A 73 -1.72 -9.85 -3.33
C ILE A 73 -2.19 -10.02 -1.89
N SER A 74 -1.27 -10.35 -0.99
CA SER A 74 -1.49 -10.34 0.44
C SER A 74 -0.41 -9.47 1.09
N ALA A 75 -0.82 -8.62 2.02
CA ALA A 75 0.10 -7.82 2.81
C ALA A 75 -0.08 -8.13 4.29
N GLU A 76 1.03 -8.17 5.03
CA GLU A 76 1.02 -8.21 6.48
C GLU A 76 1.58 -6.90 7.03
N VAL A 77 0.75 -6.14 7.75
CA VAL A 77 1.13 -4.83 8.27
C VAL A 77 1.44 -4.88 9.76
N GLY A 78 2.69 -4.62 10.10
CA GLY A 78 3.13 -4.38 11.47
C GLY A 78 3.11 -2.90 11.84
N GLU A 79 3.62 -2.56 13.02
CA GLU A 79 3.66 -1.17 13.49
C GLU A 79 4.55 -0.24 12.65
N LYS A 80 5.60 -0.78 12.04
CA LYS A 80 6.61 -0.04 11.26
C LYS A 80 7.00 -0.74 9.96
N GLN A 81 6.61 -2.00 9.81
CA GLN A 81 7.13 -2.88 8.78
C GLN A 81 5.96 -3.51 8.03
N VAL A 82 6.22 -3.84 6.77
CA VAL A 82 5.28 -4.50 5.87
C VAL A 82 5.98 -5.64 5.16
N ALA A 83 5.32 -6.78 5.07
CA ALA A 83 5.67 -7.87 4.16
C ALA A 83 4.58 -8.03 3.10
N ILE A 84 4.95 -8.40 1.88
CA ILE A 84 4.01 -8.55 0.76
C ILE A 84 4.32 -9.82 -0.01
N ASP A 85 3.30 -10.63 -0.25
CA ASP A 85 3.31 -11.75 -1.18
C ASP A 85 2.40 -11.46 -2.37
N MET A 86 2.84 -11.78 -3.58
CA MET A 86 2.06 -11.57 -4.79
C MET A 86 2.20 -12.65 -5.84
N ASP A 87 1.08 -12.97 -6.46
CA ASP A 87 0.93 -13.87 -7.60
C ASP A 87 0.75 -13.04 -8.88
N VAL A 88 1.70 -13.18 -9.81
CA VAL A 88 1.75 -12.39 -11.06
C VAL A 88 1.74 -13.26 -12.30
N PHE A 89 1.15 -12.74 -13.37
CA PHE A 89 1.28 -13.24 -14.74
C PHE A 89 2.24 -12.34 -15.51
N LEU A 90 3.29 -12.92 -16.10
CA LEU A 90 4.27 -12.15 -16.86
C LEU A 90 4.03 -12.25 -18.36
N GLU A 91 4.38 -11.20 -19.09
CA GLU A 91 4.35 -11.21 -20.55
C GLU A 91 5.51 -12.05 -21.10
N PHE A 92 5.24 -12.87 -22.11
CA PHE A 92 6.26 -13.61 -22.85
C PHE A 92 7.40 -12.68 -23.30
N ASP A 93 8.64 -13.19 -23.24
CA ASP A 93 9.88 -12.44 -23.54
C ASP A 93 10.26 -11.36 -22.51
N SER A 94 9.54 -11.26 -21.39
CA SER A 94 9.89 -10.33 -20.31
C SER A 94 10.98 -10.88 -19.38
N ASN A 95 11.84 -9.98 -18.89
CA ASN A 95 12.86 -10.33 -17.91
C ASN A 95 12.30 -10.27 -16.48
N ALA A 96 12.00 -11.43 -15.89
CA ALA A 96 11.43 -11.54 -14.56
C ALA A 96 12.28 -10.88 -13.45
N GLN A 97 13.61 -10.94 -13.53
CA GLN A 97 14.50 -10.33 -12.53
C GLN A 97 14.49 -8.80 -12.62
N ALA A 98 14.46 -8.26 -13.85
CA ALA A 98 14.35 -6.81 -14.06
C ALA A 98 12.98 -6.29 -13.58
N ILE A 99 11.91 -7.02 -13.87
CA ILE A 99 10.56 -6.73 -13.38
C ILE A 99 10.52 -6.74 -11.85
N PHE A 100 11.03 -7.81 -11.23
CA PHE A 100 11.05 -7.93 -9.78
C PHE A 100 11.79 -6.76 -9.12
N LYS A 101 12.96 -6.38 -9.68
CA LYS A 101 13.71 -5.22 -9.19
C LYS A 101 12.90 -3.92 -9.28
N GLN A 102 12.28 -3.65 -10.43
CA GLN A 102 11.43 -2.47 -10.61
C GLN A 102 10.24 -2.47 -9.64
N LEU A 103 9.69 -3.65 -9.36
CA LEU A 103 8.58 -3.83 -8.44
C LEU A 103 9.00 -3.52 -6.99
N CYS A 104 10.14 -4.04 -6.55
CA CYS A 104 10.75 -3.69 -5.26
C CYS A 104 10.93 -2.18 -5.12
N ASP A 105 11.56 -1.54 -6.11
CA ASP A 105 11.86 -0.11 -6.08
C ASP A 105 10.57 0.73 -6.03
N LYS A 106 9.56 0.41 -6.84
CA LYS A 106 8.31 1.17 -6.89
C LYS A 106 7.46 0.98 -5.64
N ILE A 107 7.26 -0.26 -5.18
CA ILE A 107 6.39 -0.55 -4.04
C ILE A 107 7.01 0.00 -2.75
N SER A 108 8.30 -0.24 -2.51
CA SER A 108 8.98 0.27 -1.31
C SER A 108 8.88 1.80 -1.22
N ALA A 109 9.18 2.51 -2.31
CA ALA A 109 9.11 3.96 -2.37
C ALA A 109 7.68 4.49 -2.13
N GLN A 110 6.66 3.82 -2.66
CA GLN A 110 5.26 4.27 -2.46
C GLN A 110 4.77 4.00 -1.04
N ILE A 111 5.07 2.84 -0.47
CA ILE A 111 4.68 2.51 0.92
C ILE A 111 5.35 3.48 1.88
N GLU A 112 6.67 3.68 1.78
CA GLU A 112 7.39 4.59 2.67
C GLU A 112 6.86 6.02 2.55
N ARG A 113 6.70 6.53 1.32
CA ARG A 113 6.21 7.90 1.06
C ARG A 113 4.79 8.13 1.56
N MET A 114 3.89 7.14 1.44
CA MET A 114 2.48 7.31 1.77
C MET A 114 2.14 6.98 3.23
N THR A 115 2.88 6.05 3.84
CA THR A 115 2.53 5.47 5.14
C THR A 115 3.60 5.64 6.21
N GLY A 116 4.85 5.91 5.81
CA GLY A 116 6.01 5.90 6.70
C GLY A 116 6.44 4.49 7.15
N LEU A 117 5.80 3.44 6.64
CA LEU A 117 6.18 2.05 6.91
C LEU A 117 7.32 1.61 5.98
N GLN A 118 8.09 0.62 6.44
CA GLN A 118 9.20 0.05 5.69
C GLN A 118 8.81 -1.31 5.12
N LEU A 119 8.93 -1.48 3.80
CA LEU A 119 8.80 -2.79 3.17
C LEU A 119 10.05 -3.62 3.49
N VAL A 120 9.89 -4.69 4.25
CA VAL A 120 11.01 -5.55 4.67
C VAL A 120 11.12 -6.81 3.80
N GLU A 121 10.02 -7.23 3.19
CA GLU A 121 9.95 -8.43 2.36
C GLU A 121 8.96 -8.22 1.22
N LEU A 122 9.34 -8.66 0.02
CA LEU A 122 8.49 -8.72 -1.15
C LEU A 122 8.75 -10.04 -1.87
N ASN A 123 7.75 -10.92 -1.86
CA ASN A 123 7.79 -12.19 -2.56
C ASN A 123 6.92 -12.12 -3.80
N MET A 124 7.51 -12.40 -4.96
CA MET A 124 6.81 -12.46 -6.24
C MET A 124 6.81 -13.89 -6.75
N HIS A 125 5.62 -14.47 -6.86
CA HIS A 125 5.39 -15.79 -7.43
C HIS A 125 4.80 -15.65 -8.84
N VAL A 126 5.54 -16.15 -9.83
CA VAL A 126 5.11 -16.11 -11.24
C VAL A 126 4.20 -17.32 -11.51
N LYS A 127 2.90 -17.07 -11.67
CA LYS A 127 1.89 -18.11 -11.89
C LYS A 127 1.93 -18.69 -13.30
N ASP A 128 2.17 -17.83 -14.30
CA ASP A 128 2.32 -18.23 -15.70
C ASP A 128 3.03 -17.13 -16.51
N VAL A 129 3.51 -17.49 -17.70
CA VAL A 129 4.07 -16.59 -18.70
C VAL A 129 3.25 -16.69 -19.98
N LEU A 130 2.60 -15.59 -20.37
CA LEU A 130 1.62 -15.59 -21.44
C LEU A 130 1.95 -14.53 -22.49
N THR A 131 1.58 -14.76 -23.74
CA THR A 131 1.51 -13.68 -24.71
C THR A 131 0.34 -12.75 -24.38
N LYS A 132 0.41 -11.47 -24.76
CA LYS A 132 -0.74 -10.53 -24.64
C LYS A 132 -2.04 -11.09 -25.23
N ARG A 133 -1.93 -11.84 -26.34
CA ARG A 133 -3.06 -12.46 -27.02
C ARG A 133 -3.70 -13.60 -26.22
N GLU A 134 -2.91 -14.36 -25.47
CA GLU A 134 -3.42 -15.42 -24.58
C GLU A 134 -4.09 -14.81 -23.35
N TRP A 135 -3.51 -13.75 -22.80
CA TRP A 135 -4.08 -13.01 -21.67
C TRP A 135 -5.46 -12.41 -21.99
N GLN A 136 -5.61 -11.75 -23.13
CA GLN A 136 -6.88 -11.16 -23.57
C GLN A 136 -8.00 -12.17 -23.85
N LYS A 137 -7.67 -13.46 -23.97
CA LYS A 137 -8.64 -14.54 -24.23
C LYS A 137 -9.08 -15.27 -22.96
N ARG A 138 -8.49 -14.93 -21.82
CA ARG A 138 -8.75 -15.52 -20.52
C ARG A 138 -9.92 -14.80 -19.84
#